data_AF-A0A7X7J5G5-F1
#
_entry.id   AF-A0A7X7J5G5-F1
#
_cell.length_a   1.000
_cell.length_b   1.000
_cell.length_c   1.000
_cell.angle_alpha   90.00
_cell.angle_beta   90.00
_cell.angle_gamma   90.00
#
_symmetry.space_group_name_H-M   'P 1'
#
loop_
_entity.id
_entity.type
_entity.pdbx_description
1 polymer ?
#
loop_
_entity_poly.entity_id
_entity_poly.type
_entity_poly.pdbx_seq_one_letter_code
_entity_poly.pdbx_strand_id
1 'polypeptide(L)' 'MKKLVLIVAASLAVVSFSACKKTCTCTPYALGVAGTAEEVELTKDFESCADMSTVAEIDGKKIGLECK' A
#
# COMPACT_ATOMS: atom_id res chain seq x y z
N MET A 1 4.58 41.04 12.60
CA MET A 1 4.43 40.65 11.19
C MET A 1 4.68 39.16 11.04
N LYS A 2 3.64 38.43 10.62
CA LYS A 2 3.65 37.18 9.83
C LYS A 2 4.72 36.12 10.17
N LYS A 3 4.32 35.12 10.96
CA LYS A 3 4.62 33.70 10.67
C LYS A 3 3.33 32.90 10.77
N LEU A 4 2.38 33.27 9.91
CA LEU A 4 1.35 32.35 9.41
C LEU A 4 2.06 31.45 8.40
N VAL A 5 2.15 30.14 8.66
CA VAL A 5 1.57 29.11 7.78
C VAL A 5 1.40 27.87 8.67
N LEU A 6 0.28 27.88 9.38
CA LEU A 6 -0.35 26.71 9.92
C LEU A 6 -1.17 26.09 8.78
N ILE A 7 -1.07 24.76 8.66
CA ILE A 7 -2.05 23.85 8.05
C ILE A 7 -1.95 23.69 6.51
N VAL A 8 -1.77 22.45 6.06
CA VAL A 8 -2.63 21.69 5.12
C VAL A 8 -1.77 20.65 4.37
N ALA A 9 -1.93 19.39 4.77
CA ALA A 9 -1.89 18.14 3.99
C ALA A 9 -1.72 17.00 5.01
N ALA A 10 -2.71 16.72 5.86
CA ALA A 10 -3.87 15.90 5.53
C ALA A 10 -3.48 14.55 4.90
N SER A 11 -3.98 13.49 5.56
CA SER A 11 -4.07 12.10 5.11
C SER A 11 -2.77 11.35 4.86
N LEU A 12 -2.39 10.51 5.83
CA LEU A 12 -2.26 9.06 5.58
C LEU A 12 -2.44 8.29 6.90
N ALA A 13 -3.59 7.60 6.93
CA ALA A 13 -3.96 6.44 7.74
C ALA A 13 -3.66 6.49 9.25
N VAL A 14 -4.63 6.78 10.12
CA VAL A 14 -5.63 5.79 10.58
C VAL A 14 -5.05 4.38 10.63
N VAL A 15 -4.47 3.95 11.77
CA VAL A 15 -4.93 2.75 12.49
C VAL A 15 -4.49 2.85 13.97
N SER A 16 -5.20 3.67 14.74
CA SER A 16 -5.58 3.22 16.08
C SER A 16 -6.43 1.96 15.86
N PHE A 17 -6.07 0.82 16.44
CA PHE A 17 -6.96 -0.17 17.09
C PHE A 17 -6.19 -1.46 17.37
N SER A 18 -6.04 -1.72 18.67
CA SER A 18 -5.72 -3.00 19.27
C SER A 18 -6.36 -4.21 18.55
N ALA A 19 -5.62 -5.32 18.54
CA ALA A 19 -5.96 -6.69 18.09
C ALA A 19 -5.41 -7.07 16.70
N CYS A 20 -4.27 -7.76 16.69
CA CYS A 20 -3.74 -8.75 15.73
C CYS A 20 -4.39 -8.86 14.32
N LYS A 21 -4.64 -7.76 13.63
CA LYS A 21 -4.95 -7.81 12.20
C LYS A 21 -3.64 -7.91 11.46
N LYS A 22 -3.49 -8.95 10.64
CA LYS A 22 -2.33 -9.09 9.77
C LYS A 22 -2.39 -7.95 8.75
N THR A 23 -1.44 -7.02 8.81
CA THR A 23 -1.24 -5.99 7.78
C THR A 23 -0.24 -6.51 6.77
N CYS A 24 -0.46 -6.15 5.51
CA CYS A 24 0.36 -6.50 4.37
C CYS A 24 0.98 -5.22 3.80
N THR A 25 2.24 -5.29 3.38
CA THR A 25 2.88 -4.21 2.64
C THR A 25 2.66 -4.46 1.15
N CYS A 26 1.88 -3.62 0.49
CA CYS A 26 1.56 -3.73 -0.93
C CYS A 26 2.27 -2.64 -1.73
N THR A 27 3.00 -3.03 -2.78
CA THR A 27 3.72 -2.15 -3.69
C THR A 27 3.11 -2.25 -5.08
N PRO A 28 2.53 -1.18 -5.64
CA PRO A 28 2.05 -1.18 -7.00
C PRO A 28 3.22 -1.09 -7.98
N TYR A 29 3.13 -1.79 -9.11
CA TYR A 29 4.05 -1.73 -10.23
C TYR A 29 3.32 -1.28 -11.48
N ALA A 30 3.88 -0.29 -12.18
CA ALA A 30 3.40 0.17 -13.47
C ALA A 30 4.55 0.17 -14.47
N LEU A 31 4.47 -0.69 -15.49
CA LEU A 31 5.47 -0.79 -16.56
C LEU A 31 6.93 -0.92 -16.04
N GLY A 32 7.12 -1.72 -14.98
CA GLY A 32 8.42 -1.98 -14.37
C GLY A 32 8.85 -0.97 -13.31
N VAL A 33 8.07 0.09 -13.08
CA VAL A 33 8.34 1.10 -12.03
C VAL A 33 7.54 0.76 -10.78
N ALA A 34 8.23 0.62 -9.65
CA ALA A 34 7.60 0.48 -8.34
C ALA A 34 7.06 1.84 -7.85
N GLY A 35 5.80 1.86 -7.44
CA GLY A 35 5.19 2.99 -6.73
C GLY A 35 5.47 2.94 -5.23
N THR A 36 4.81 3.82 -4.48
CA THR A 36 4.92 3.88 -3.02
C THR A 36 4.30 2.63 -2.40
N ALA A 37 5.02 1.99 -1.48
CA ALA A 37 4.48 0.88 -0.70
C ALA A 37 3.47 1.41 0.34
N GLU A 38 2.33 0.74 0.45
CA GLU A 38 1.26 1.07 1.39
C GLU A 38 0.92 -0.14 2.27
N GLU A 39 0.58 0.11 3.53
CA GLU A 39 0.09 -0.92 4.43
C GLU A 39 -1.41 -1.11 4.22
N VAL A 40 -1.80 -2.34 3.88
CA VAL A 40 -3.20 -2.74 3.64
C VAL A 40 -3.55 -3.85 4.62
N GLU A 41 -4.73 -3.81 5.23
CA GLU A 41 -5.19 -4.90 6.08
C GLU A 41 -5.46 -6.16 5.22
N LEU A 42 -4.97 -7.32 5.67
CA LEU A 42 -5.34 -8.60 5.08
C LEU A 42 -6.85 -8.81 5.24
N THR A 43 -7.59 -8.78 4.14
CA THR A 43 -9.03 -9.03 4.18
C THR A 43 -9.29 -10.52 4.41
N LYS A 44 -10.49 -10.86 4.89
CA LYS A 44 -10.86 -12.25 5.18
C LYS A 44 -10.95 -13.12 3.93
N ASP A 45 -10.96 -12.51 2.75
CA ASP A 45 -11.04 -13.19 1.46
C ASP A 45 -9.69 -13.79 1.03
N PHE A 46 -8.60 -13.43 1.72
CA PHE A 46 -7.25 -13.88 1.43
C PHE A 46 -6.62 -14.57 2.65
N GLU A 47 -5.94 -15.70 2.44
CA GLU A 47 -5.28 -16.45 3.51
C GLU A 47 -3.93 -15.82 3.90
N SER A 48 -3.28 -15.18 2.93
CA SER A 48 -1.98 -14.54 3.07
C SER A 48 -1.87 -13.25 2.25
N CYS A 49 -0.90 -12.40 2.61
CA CYS A 49 -0.58 -11.20 1.84
C CYS A 49 -0.18 -11.50 0.40
N ALA A 50 0.41 -12.68 0.15
CA ALA A 50 0.80 -13.09 -1.19
C ALA A 50 -0.43 -13.28 -2.11
N ASP A 51 -1.57 -13.72 -1.56
CA ASP A 51 -2.80 -13.96 -2.34
C ASP A 51 -3.45 -12.66 -2.83
N MET A 52 -3.12 -11.52 -2.18
CA MET A 52 -3.51 -10.19 -2.63
C MET A 52 -2.63 -9.67 -3.78
N SER A 53 -1.53 -10.36 -4.10
CA SER A 53 -0.63 -9.96 -5.18
C SER A 53 -1.23 -10.27 -6.55
N THR A 54 -1.18 -9.30 -7.45
CA THR A 54 -1.67 -9.38 -8.84
C THR A 54 -0.57 -9.09 -9.86
N VAL A 55 0.70 -9.24 -9.47
CA VAL A 55 1.83 -8.97 -10.36
C VAL A 55 1.78 -9.88 -11.58
N ALA A 56 1.77 -9.26 -12.75
CA ALA A 56 2.00 -9.89 -14.04
C ALA A 56 3.23 -9.27 -14.71
N GLU A 57 3.78 -9.97 -15.69
CA GLU A 57 4.88 -9.46 -16.50
C GLU A 57 4.41 -9.28 -17.94
N ILE A 58 4.61 -8.08 -18.49
CA ILE A 58 4.29 -7.74 -19.88
C ILE A 58 5.56 -7.11 -20.47
N ASP A 59 6.08 -7.68 -21.55
CA ASP A 59 7.31 -7.22 -22.22
C ASP A 59 8.53 -7.10 -21.26
N GLY A 60 8.69 -8.05 -20.33
CA GLY A 60 9.77 -8.05 -19.34
C GLY A 60 9.59 -7.01 -18.22
N LYS A 61 8.42 -6.36 -18.15
CA LYS A 61 8.11 -5.32 -17.16
C LYS A 61 7.02 -5.79 -16.22
N LYS A 62 7.28 -5.70 -14.92
CA LYS A 62 6.27 -5.96 -13.87
C LYS A 62 5.14 -4.92 -13.93
N ILE A 63 3.91 -5.39 -13.83
CA ILE A 63 2.70 -4.58 -13.69
C ILE A 63 1.77 -5.25 -12.66
N GLY A 64 1.01 -4.47 -11.90
CA GLY A 64 0.05 -4.99 -10.92
C GLY A 64 0.47 -4.67 -9.48
N LEU A 65 -0.02 -5.44 -8.51
CA LEU A 65 0.21 -5.18 -7.08
C LEU A 65 1.04 -6.32 -6.46
N GLU A 66 2.16 -6.01 -5.79
CA GLU A 66 2.95 -7.00 -5.04
C GLU A 66 2.74 -6.80 -3.54
N CYS A 67 2.16 -7.76 -2.83
CA CYS A 67 1.85 -7.69 -1.40
C CYS A 67 2.67 -8.72 -0.60
N LYS A 68 3.21 -8.31 0.55
CA LYS A 68 4.04 -9.13 1.46
C LYS A 68 3.58 -9.01 2.90
#